data_AF-L1N8L2-F1
#
_entry.id   AF-L1N8L2-F1
#
_cell.length_a   1.000
_cell.length_b   1.000
_cell.length_c   1.000
_cell.angle_alpha   90.00
_cell.angle_beta   90.00
_cell.angle_gamma   90.00
#
_symmetry.space_group_name_H-M   'P 1'
#
loop_
_entity.id
_entity.type
_entity.pdbx_description
1 polymer ?
#
loop_
_entity_poly.entity_id
_entity_poly.type
_entity_poly.pdbx_seq_one_letter_code
_entity_poly.pdbx_strand_id
1 'polypeptide(L)'
;MANTELSSTPAQQQNTPFTSTGTTNVQTGEQTTTGTNHTSTPPANPIPPINSNKKKLSILIVSLVVALLAGAVWFYFYTNTGSDREREAYEYALNCNDSVVLQSYLDNYKDAAPERRAKITDLLNKLKQADMEWTNAVVSGSKTSLELYIQQYPNSIHKAEAIHKIDSIDWALASSTNTLEAYKSYIAKHPNGEHIDEANTNMNTEKAKTITPKEKEMIGLVFRNFFQSINARDEEALLSSVSDYMTTFLSKTGAGKSDVIAFLNKLYKDNITSMHWRTNNDFKITKREIGTDEYEYSVDFSALQKVEYDDGTSDKETKYRIKAKVSPDEKITELNMVKVIE
;
A
#
# COMPACT_ATOMS: atom_id res chain seq x y z
N MET A 1 3.06 21.89 56.38
CA MET A 1 3.12 22.94 55.34
C MET A 1 2.75 22.26 54.04
N ALA A 2 1.46 22.21 53.73
CA ALA A 2 0.76 23.10 52.79
C ALA A 2 0.81 22.55 51.34
N ASN A 3 -0.36 22.05 50.91
CA ASN A 3 -1.00 21.93 49.59
C ASN A 3 -0.14 22.24 48.34
N THR A 4 -0.29 21.57 47.18
CA THR A 4 -1.51 21.67 46.34
C THR A 4 -1.45 20.67 45.18
N GLU A 5 -2.53 19.89 44.99
CA GLU A 5 -2.89 19.18 43.75
C GLU A 5 -3.42 20.15 42.69
N LEU A 6 -3.17 19.90 41.41
CA LEU A 6 -4.01 20.46 40.34
C LEU A 6 -4.15 19.51 39.16
N SER A 7 -5.37 18.96 39.07
CA SER A 7 -5.97 18.23 37.97
C SER A 7 -6.46 19.18 36.88
N SER A 8 -6.42 18.76 35.61
CA SER A 8 -7.35 19.28 34.58
C SER A 8 -7.49 18.33 33.38
N THR A 9 -8.67 17.74 33.25
CA THR A 9 -9.23 17.07 32.05
C THR A 9 -9.93 18.10 31.13
N PRO A 10 -10.43 17.76 29.92
CA PRO A 10 -10.35 18.62 28.73
C PRO A 10 -11.67 19.31 28.37
N ALA A 11 -11.59 20.41 27.60
CA ALA A 11 -12.74 21.13 27.08
C ALA A 11 -13.12 20.64 25.67
N GLN A 12 -14.40 20.31 25.52
CA GLN A 12 -15.10 20.06 24.25
C GLN A 12 -15.23 21.34 23.42
N GLN A 13 -15.16 21.24 22.10
CA GLN A 13 -15.71 22.24 21.17
C GLN A 13 -16.66 21.59 20.18
N GLN A 14 -17.79 22.27 20.01
CA GLN A 14 -19.04 21.80 19.43
C GLN A 14 -19.30 22.55 18.12
N ASN A 15 -19.74 21.81 17.10
CA ASN A 15 -20.18 22.28 15.78
C ASN A 15 -21.42 23.20 15.85
N THR A 16 -21.49 24.20 14.95
CA THR A 16 -22.76 24.67 14.36
C THR A 16 -22.57 25.18 12.91
N PRO A 17 -23.62 25.13 12.07
CA PRO A 17 -23.54 25.16 10.60
C PRO A 17 -23.94 26.51 9.97
N PHE A 18 -23.47 26.78 8.75
CA PHE A 18 -23.93 27.91 7.92
C PHE A 18 -24.82 27.42 6.77
N THR A 19 -26.04 27.97 6.71
CA THR A 19 -26.98 27.88 5.59
C THR A 19 -27.36 29.30 5.18
N SER A 20 -27.31 29.62 3.89
CA SER A 20 -27.80 30.88 3.33
C SER A 20 -28.83 30.58 2.24
N THR A 21 -30.02 31.18 2.37
CA THR A 21 -31.09 31.16 1.38
C THR A 21 -31.74 32.54 1.26
N GLY A 22 -31.90 33.00 0.01
CA GLY A 22 -33.04 33.81 -0.47
C GLY A 22 -32.72 35.27 -0.82
N THR A 23 -32.71 35.70 -2.10
CA THR A 23 -33.86 36.14 -2.98
C THR A 23 -34.55 37.43 -2.51
N THR A 24 -34.96 38.45 -3.30
CA THR A 24 -35.05 38.77 -4.75
C THR A 24 -35.64 40.20 -4.92
N ASN A 25 -35.24 40.94 -5.98
CA ASN A 25 -35.98 42.00 -6.76
C ASN A 25 -36.50 43.29 -6.08
N VAL A 26 -36.83 44.44 -6.71
CA VAL A 26 -36.92 45.08 -8.07
C VAL A 26 -37.33 46.56 -7.76
N GLN A 27 -36.99 47.66 -8.45
CA GLN A 27 -37.47 48.25 -9.73
C GLN A 27 -36.92 49.72 -9.77
N THR A 28 -36.24 50.19 -10.82
CA THR A 28 -36.72 51.00 -11.96
C THR A 28 -37.56 52.26 -11.65
N GLY A 29 -37.12 53.42 -12.16
CA GLY A 29 -37.90 54.66 -12.33
C GLY A 29 -37.26 55.59 -13.38
N GLU A 30 -38.08 56.03 -14.33
CA GLU A 30 -37.78 56.72 -15.60
C GLU A 30 -37.76 58.27 -15.54
N GLN A 31 -37.08 58.87 -16.54
CA GLN A 31 -37.34 60.12 -17.30
C GLN A 31 -37.67 61.47 -16.61
N THR A 32 -37.07 62.57 -17.11
CA THR A 32 -37.75 63.58 -17.98
C THR A 32 -36.96 64.93 -18.15
N THR A 33 -36.74 65.27 -19.43
CA THR A 33 -36.59 66.55 -20.19
C THR A 33 -36.45 67.95 -19.58
N THR A 34 -35.74 68.85 -20.30
CA THR A 34 -36.13 70.17 -20.92
C THR A 34 -34.86 71.04 -21.16
N GLY A 35 -34.66 71.94 -22.14
CA GLY A 35 -35.39 72.49 -23.30
C GLY A 35 -34.68 73.80 -23.79
N THR A 36 -34.52 73.97 -25.12
CA THR A 36 -34.65 75.20 -25.99
C THR A 36 -34.00 76.57 -25.60
N ASN A 37 -33.56 77.53 -26.45
CA ASN A 37 -33.73 78.02 -27.84
C ASN A 37 -32.54 79.01 -28.17
N HIS A 38 -32.15 79.38 -29.40
CA HIS A 38 -32.78 80.44 -30.25
C HIS A 38 -32.12 80.60 -31.64
N THR A 39 -32.96 81.10 -32.56
CA THR A 39 -32.97 81.28 -34.02
C THR A 39 -32.29 82.56 -34.57
N SER A 40 -31.87 82.58 -35.86
CA SER A 40 -32.17 83.68 -36.86
C SER A 40 -31.49 83.53 -38.25
N THR A 41 -32.23 83.92 -39.31
CA THR A 41 -31.83 84.16 -40.74
C THR A 41 -32.87 85.14 -41.36
N PRO A 42 -32.80 85.67 -42.62
CA PRO A 42 -31.74 86.11 -43.59
C PRO A 42 -32.05 87.54 -44.19
N PRO A 43 -31.48 88.06 -45.34
CA PRO A 43 -31.92 87.76 -46.74
C PRO A 43 -30.81 87.87 -47.87
N ALA A 44 -31.19 87.94 -49.17
CA ALA A 44 -30.57 87.28 -50.35
C ALA A 44 -29.95 88.12 -51.53
N ASN A 45 -29.02 87.48 -52.29
CA ASN A 45 -28.60 87.48 -53.75
C ASN A 45 -28.13 88.76 -54.53
N PRO A 46 -27.38 88.67 -55.69
CA PRO A 46 -27.10 87.55 -56.66
C PRO A 46 -25.63 87.34 -57.19
N ILE A 47 -25.41 86.29 -58.02
CA ILE A 47 -24.15 85.79 -58.66
C ILE A 47 -23.99 86.26 -60.14
N PRO A 48 -22.76 86.35 -60.71
CA PRO A 48 -22.41 85.67 -61.98
C PRO A 48 -21.01 84.96 -62.01
N PRO A 49 -20.67 84.12 -63.03
CA PRO A 49 -19.97 82.82 -62.87
C PRO A 49 -18.60 82.66 -63.61
N ILE A 50 -17.92 81.49 -63.50
CA ILE A 50 -17.51 80.55 -64.61
C ILE A 50 -16.26 79.64 -64.32
N ASN A 51 -16.45 78.31 -64.57
CA ASN A 51 -15.55 77.20 -65.01
C ASN A 51 -14.35 76.67 -64.18
N SER A 52 -13.84 75.44 -64.40
CA SER A 52 -14.37 74.05 -64.39
C SER A 52 -13.18 73.05 -64.52
N ASN A 53 -13.34 71.84 -63.94
CA ASN A 53 -12.71 70.54 -64.31
C ASN A 53 -11.23 70.19 -63.96
N LYS A 54 -10.98 69.69 -62.74
CA LYS A 54 -9.86 68.75 -62.40
C LYS A 54 -10.17 67.80 -61.21
N LYS A 55 -11.35 67.16 -61.14
CA LYS A 55 -11.74 66.33 -59.97
C LYS A 55 -11.93 64.82 -60.21
N LYS A 56 -11.76 64.28 -61.43
CA LYS A 56 -12.04 62.85 -61.68
C LYS A 56 -10.84 61.90 -61.61
N LEU A 57 -9.59 62.37 -61.75
CA LEU A 57 -8.41 61.49 -61.68
C LEU A 57 -7.87 61.31 -60.25
N SER A 58 -8.01 62.30 -59.36
CA SER A 58 -7.54 62.17 -57.97
C SER A 58 -8.42 61.26 -57.11
N ILE A 59 -9.73 61.18 -57.39
CA ILE A 59 -10.68 60.32 -56.66
C ILE A 59 -10.41 58.83 -56.96
N LEU A 60 -10.04 58.48 -58.19
CA LEU A 60 -9.73 57.10 -58.57
C LEU A 60 -8.44 56.58 -57.91
N ILE A 61 -7.39 57.41 -57.84
CA ILE A 61 -6.11 57.02 -57.22
C ILE A 61 -6.25 56.90 -55.70
N VAL A 62 -6.96 57.83 -55.05
CA VAL A 62 -7.20 57.77 -53.60
C VAL A 62 -8.06 56.54 -53.22
N SER A 63 -9.06 56.19 -54.05
CA SER A 63 -9.87 54.97 -53.84
C SER A 63 -9.05 53.68 -53.97
N LEU A 64 -8.15 53.60 -54.95
CA LEU A 64 -7.28 52.43 -55.15
C LEU A 64 -6.31 52.23 -53.97
N VAL A 65 -5.75 53.32 -53.44
CA VAL A 65 -4.83 53.26 -52.28
C VAL A 65 -5.58 52.86 -51.02
N VAL A 66 -6.78 53.38 -50.79
CA VAL A 66 -7.63 52.97 -49.64
C VAL A 66 -8.05 51.50 -49.76
N ALA A 67 -8.35 51.00 -50.97
CA ALA A 67 -8.68 49.59 -51.18
C ALA A 67 -7.48 48.66 -50.96
N LEU A 68 -6.26 49.06 -51.37
CA LEU A 68 -5.04 48.30 -51.12
C LEU A 68 -4.65 48.29 -49.64
N LEU A 69 -4.85 49.41 -48.94
CA LEU A 69 -4.62 49.49 -47.48
C LEU A 69 -5.67 48.68 -46.71
N ALA A 70 -6.94 48.74 -47.11
CA ALA A 70 -7.98 47.89 -46.53
C ALA A 70 -7.71 46.40 -46.81
N GLY A 71 -7.26 46.05 -48.02
CA GLY A 71 -6.84 44.69 -48.38
C GLY A 71 -5.61 44.22 -47.62
N ALA A 72 -4.62 45.08 -47.37
CA ALA A 72 -3.43 44.76 -46.58
C ALA A 72 -3.74 44.64 -45.09
N VAL A 73 -4.63 45.47 -44.56
CA VAL A 73 -5.13 45.36 -43.18
C VAL A 73 -6.01 44.12 -43.02
N TRP A 74 -6.87 43.81 -44.00
CA TRP A 74 -7.69 42.60 -44.01
C TRP A 74 -6.84 41.34 -44.16
N PHE A 75 -5.80 41.37 -45.01
CA PHE A 75 -4.79 40.32 -45.13
C PHE A 75 -4.01 40.16 -43.82
N TYR A 76 -3.56 41.26 -43.20
CA TYR A 76 -2.85 41.23 -41.92
C TYR A 76 -3.72 40.68 -40.77
N PHE A 77 -5.00 41.06 -40.68
CA PHE A 77 -5.92 40.48 -39.69
C PHE A 77 -6.28 39.02 -39.99
N TYR A 78 -6.35 38.63 -41.26
CA TYR A 78 -6.57 37.25 -41.70
C TYR A 78 -5.34 36.37 -41.42
N THR A 79 -4.12 36.91 -41.55
CA THR A 79 -2.87 36.14 -41.37
C THR A 79 -2.34 36.15 -39.94
N ASN A 80 -2.62 37.17 -39.14
CA ASN A 80 -1.90 37.43 -37.88
C ASN A 80 -2.69 37.18 -36.58
N THR A 81 -3.82 36.46 -36.65
CA THR A 81 -4.58 36.03 -35.44
C THR A 81 -4.80 34.52 -35.34
N GLY A 82 -4.56 33.76 -36.41
CA GLY A 82 -4.72 32.29 -36.44
C GLY A 82 -3.45 31.51 -36.12
N SER A 83 -2.26 32.01 -36.53
CA SER A 83 -1.00 31.29 -36.36
C SER A 83 -0.53 31.21 -34.91
N ASP A 84 -0.71 32.27 -34.11
CA ASP A 84 -0.34 32.26 -32.69
C ASP A 84 -1.28 31.36 -31.88
N ARG A 85 -2.59 31.39 -32.16
CA ARG A 85 -3.57 30.50 -31.52
C ARG A 85 -3.38 29.03 -31.91
N GLU A 86 -3.04 28.76 -33.17
CA GLU A 86 -2.70 27.40 -33.62
C GLU A 86 -1.42 26.89 -32.97
N ARG A 87 -0.40 27.74 -32.82
CA ARG A 87 0.85 27.39 -32.15
C ARG A 87 0.63 27.03 -30.68
N GLU A 88 -0.15 27.84 -29.97
CA GLU A 88 -0.54 27.54 -28.58
C GLU A 88 -1.32 26.22 -28.48
N ALA A 89 -2.30 26.00 -29.36
CA ALA A 89 -3.07 24.77 -29.40
C ALA A 89 -2.20 23.54 -29.75
N TYR A 90 -1.20 23.71 -30.61
CA TYR A 90 -0.24 22.68 -30.97
C TYR A 90 0.66 22.31 -29.79
N GLU A 91 1.22 23.31 -29.10
CA GLU A 91 2.03 23.11 -27.90
C GLU A 91 1.22 22.43 -26.79
N TYR A 92 -0.03 22.84 -26.59
CA TYR A 92 -0.93 22.18 -25.65
C TYR A 92 -1.19 20.72 -26.05
N ALA A 93 -1.53 20.48 -27.32
CA ALA A 93 -1.80 19.15 -27.85
C ALA A 93 -0.60 18.19 -27.69
N LEU A 94 0.64 18.67 -27.94
CA LEU A 94 1.85 17.87 -27.73
C LEU A 94 2.06 17.43 -26.27
N ASN A 95 1.58 18.23 -25.30
CA ASN A 95 1.81 17.98 -23.88
C ASN A 95 0.64 17.28 -23.17
N CYS A 96 -0.58 17.34 -23.72
CA CYS A 96 -1.79 16.91 -23.02
C CYS A 96 -1.98 15.37 -22.97
N ASN A 97 -1.29 14.59 -23.83
CA ASN A 97 -1.41 13.13 -23.95
C ASN A 97 -2.88 12.61 -23.93
N ASP A 98 -3.80 13.40 -24.48
CA ASP A 98 -5.25 13.16 -24.49
C ASP A 98 -5.74 13.06 -25.93
N SER A 99 -6.36 11.94 -26.28
CA SER A 99 -6.83 11.65 -27.63
C SER A 99 -7.90 12.65 -28.11
N VAL A 100 -8.73 13.20 -27.21
CA VAL A 100 -9.75 14.21 -27.51
C VAL A 100 -9.10 15.54 -27.88
N VAL A 101 -8.05 15.93 -27.16
CA VAL A 101 -7.32 17.18 -27.43
C VAL A 101 -6.59 17.12 -28.77
N LEU A 102 -5.95 15.99 -29.07
CA LEU A 102 -5.28 15.78 -30.36
C LEU A 102 -6.28 15.79 -31.53
N GLN A 103 -7.42 15.12 -31.37
CA GLN A 103 -8.47 15.12 -32.39
C GLN A 103 -9.06 16.53 -32.60
N SER A 104 -9.32 17.26 -31.51
CA SER A 104 -9.81 18.64 -31.55
C SER A 104 -8.84 19.56 -32.29
N TYR A 105 -7.52 19.40 -32.10
CA TYR A 105 -6.53 20.15 -32.88
C TYR A 105 -6.64 19.83 -34.38
N LEU A 106 -6.73 18.55 -34.76
CA LEU A 106 -6.83 18.13 -36.17
C LEU A 106 -8.11 18.63 -36.85
N ASP A 107 -9.21 18.73 -36.10
CA ASP A 107 -10.51 19.16 -36.62
C ASP A 107 -10.60 20.69 -36.77
N ASN A 108 -10.02 21.44 -35.82
CA ASN A 108 -10.07 22.90 -35.79
C ASN A 108 -9.00 23.58 -36.66
N TYR A 109 -7.86 22.93 -36.90
CA TYR A 109 -6.74 23.49 -37.64
C TYR A 109 -6.41 22.69 -38.91
N LYS A 110 -7.38 22.62 -39.83
CA LYS A 110 -7.26 21.85 -41.10
C LYS A 110 -6.15 22.37 -42.02
N ASP A 111 -5.92 23.68 -41.98
CA ASP A 111 -4.92 24.41 -42.78
C ASP A 111 -3.55 24.54 -42.08
N ALA A 112 -3.38 23.92 -40.90
CA ALA A 112 -2.08 23.88 -40.21
C ALA A 112 -1.00 23.20 -41.07
N ALA A 113 0.26 23.55 -40.78
CA ALA A 113 1.41 23.00 -41.49
C ALA A 113 1.36 21.46 -41.55
N PRO A 114 1.57 20.83 -42.73
CA PRO A 114 1.45 19.38 -42.90
C PRO A 114 2.27 18.58 -41.88
N GLU A 115 3.47 19.07 -41.54
CA GLU A 115 4.35 18.43 -40.56
C GLU A 115 3.78 18.44 -39.14
N ARG A 116 3.14 19.54 -38.70
CA ARG A 116 2.51 19.62 -37.38
C ARG A 116 1.31 18.70 -37.30
N ARG A 117 0.46 18.70 -38.33
CA ARG A 117 -0.69 17.78 -38.42
C ARG A 117 -0.24 16.33 -38.43
N ALA A 118 0.84 15.99 -39.15
CA ALA A 118 1.41 14.65 -39.17
C ALA A 118 1.88 14.21 -37.78
N LYS A 119 2.57 15.08 -37.03
CA LYS A 119 3.01 14.79 -35.66
C LYS A 119 1.83 14.55 -34.70
N ILE A 120 0.79 15.38 -34.75
CA ILE A 120 -0.41 15.19 -33.91
C ILE A 120 -1.16 13.90 -34.32
N THR A 121 -1.21 13.59 -35.61
CA THR A 121 -1.81 12.35 -36.11
C THR A 121 -1.05 11.12 -35.62
N ASP A 122 0.29 11.14 -35.65
CA ASP A 122 1.13 10.05 -35.13
C ASP A 122 0.91 9.84 -33.62
N LEU A 123 0.88 10.93 -32.85
CA LEU A 123 0.61 10.86 -31.40
C LEU A 123 -0.79 10.29 -31.11
N LEU A 124 -1.81 10.72 -31.88
CA LEU A 124 -3.17 10.21 -31.75
C LEU A 124 -3.25 8.72 -32.09
N ASN A 125 -2.55 8.28 -33.14
CA ASN A 125 -2.51 6.87 -33.52
C ASN A 125 -1.82 6.01 -32.44
N LYS A 126 -0.74 6.52 -31.84
CA LYS A 126 -0.07 5.85 -30.71
C LYS A 126 -0.99 5.70 -29.50
N LEU A 127 -1.76 6.74 -29.16
CA LEU A 127 -2.76 6.66 -28.08
C LEU A 127 -3.86 5.65 -28.39
N LYS A 128 -4.44 5.70 -29.59
CA LYS A 128 -5.45 4.72 -30.02
C LYS A 128 -4.94 3.28 -29.98
N GLN A 129 -3.69 3.07 -30.36
CA GLN A 129 -3.06 1.76 -30.27
C GLN A 129 -2.89 1.34 -28.80
N ALA A 130 -2.42 2.23 -27.92
CA ALA A 130 -2.33 1.95 -26.49
C ALA A 130 -3.69 1.62 -25.87
N ASP A 131 -4.78 2.28 -26.26
CA ASP A 131 -6.13 1.98 -25.77
C ASP A 131 -6.64 0.61 -26.27
N MET A 132 -6.31 0.26 -27.51
CA MET A 132 -6.63 -1.06 -28.07
C MET A 132 -5.87 -2.18 -27.35
N GLU A 133 -4.56 -2.02 -27.14
CA GLU A 133 -3.76 -3.02 -26.43
C GLU A 133 -4.12 -3.12 -24.96
N TRP A 134 -4.53 -2.01 -24.33
CA TRP A 134 -5.11 -2.04 -22.99
C TRP A 134 -6.37 -2.92 -22.95
N THR A 135 -7.30 -2.69 -23.89
CA THR A 135 -8.53 -3.48 -24.00
C THR A 135 -8.21 -4.95 -24.19
N ASN A 136 -7.26 -5.28 -25.08
CA ASN A 136 -6.80 -6.65 -25.30
C ASN A 136 -6.22 -7.27 -24.01
N ALA A 137 -5.39 -6.53 -23.29
CA ALA A 137 -4.77 -6.99 -22.06
C ALA A 137 -5.82 -7.28 -20.97
N VAL A 138 -6.76 -6.37 -20.74
CA VAL A 138 -7.85 -6.54 -19.77
C VAL A 138 -8.76 -7.72 -20.14
N VAL A 139 -9.16 -7.81 -21.41
CA VAL A 139 -10.03 -8.91 -21.90
C VAL A 139 -9.35 -10.26 -21.76
N SER A 140 -8.02 -10.33 -21.95
CA SER A 140 -7.28 -11.58 -21.76
C SER A 140 -7.29 -12.06 -20.31
N GLY A 141 -7.50 -11.16 -19.34
CA GLY A 141 -7.43 -11.45 -17.90
C GLY A 141 -6.06 -11.94 -17.42
N SER A 142 -5.03 -11.89 -18.28
CA SER A 142 -3.71 -12.44 -18.01
C SER A 142 -2.80 -11.38 -17.40
N LYS A 143 -2.15 -11.73 -16.29
CA LYS A 143 -1.08 -10.93 -15.69
C LYS A 143 0.01 -10.58 -16.70
N THR A 144 0.45 -11.54 -17.51
CA THR A 144 1.51 -11.32 -18.51
C THR A 144 1.11 -10.27 -19.54
N SER A 145 -0.16 -10.23 -19.98
CA SER A 145 -0.64 -9.20 -20.92
C SER A 145 -0.61 -7.80 -20.29
N LEU A 146 -0.95 -7.69 -19.00
CA LEU A 146 -0.91 -6.43 -18.26
C LEU A 146 0.54 -5.96 -18.02
N GLU A 147 1.46 -6.87 -17.71
CA GLU A 147 2.89 -6.56 -17.57
C GLU A 147 3.50 -6.07 -18.88
N LEU A 148 3.21 -6.75 -19.99
CA LEU A 148 3.62 -6.34 -21.33
C LEU A 148 3.05 -4.95 -21.69
N TYR A 149 1.79 -4.71 -21.35
CA TYR A 149 1.16 -3.40 -21.56
C TYR A 149 1.90 -2.27 -20.84
N ILE A 150 2.20 -2.45 -19.54
CA ILE A 150 2.93 -1.45 -18.74
C ILE A 150 4.34 -1.22 -19.33
N GLN A 151 5.00 -2.28 -19.78
CA GLN A 151 6.33 -2.19 -20.39
C GLN A 151 6.31 -1.40 -21.71
N GLN A 152 5.30 -1.63 -22.54
CA GLN A 152 5.19 -0.99 -23.86
C GLN A 152 4.65 0.45 -23.78
N TYR A 153 3.80 0.74 -22.79
CA TYR A 153 3.13 2.04 -22.62
C TYR A 153 3.34 2.63 -21.21
N PRO A 154 4.59 2.97 -20.81
CA PRO A 154 4.93 3.37 -19.44
C PRO A 154 4.32 4.71 -18.97
N ASN A 155 3.79 5.50 -19.91
CA ASN A 155 3.14 6.79 -19.68
C ASN A 155 1.62 6.73 -19.96
N SER A 156 1.06 5.53 -20.14
CA SER A 156 -0.38 5.37 -20.32
C SER A 156 -1.15 5.79 -19.06
N ILE A 157 -2.34 6.37 -19.27
CA ILE A 157 -3.31 6.65 -18.21
C ILE A 157 -3.76 5.36 -17.49
N HIS A 158 -3.72 4.21 -18.18
CA HIS A 158 -4.15 2.91 -17.66
C HIS A 158 -3.08 2.22 -16.81
N LYS A 159 -1.87 2.78 -16.71
CA LYS A 159 -0.75 2.15 -15.98
C LYS A 159 -1.09 1.86 -14.52
N ALA A 160 -1.72 2.81 -13.83
CA ALA A 160 -2.09 2.63 -12.43
C ALA A 160 -3.13 1.50 -12.29
N GLU A 161 -4.12 1.45 -13.18
CA GLU A 161 -5.12 0.38 -13.20
C GLU A 161 -4.49 -0.99 -13.54
N ALA A 162 -3.55 -1.03 -14.47
CA ALA A 162 -2.82 -2.25 -14.82
C ALA A 162 -2.04 -2.81 -13.62
N ILE A 163 -1.35 -1.94 -12.86
CA ILE A 163 -0.63 -2.33 -11.65
C ILE A 163 -1.60 -2.87 -10.59
N HIS A 164 -2.72 -2.18 -10.36
CA HIS A 164 -3.77 -2.62 -9.44
C HIS A 164 -4.33 -4.00 -9.82
N LYS A 165 -4.60 -4.25 -11.11
CA LYS A 165 -5.07 -5.57 -11.58
C LYS A 165 -4.01 -6.66 -11.39
N ILE A 166 -2.72 -6.36 -11.61
CA ILE A 166 -1.63 -7.32 -11.38
C ILE A 166 -1.53 -7.67 -9.90
N ASP A 167 -1.59 -6.68 -9.00
CA ASP A 167 -1.63 -6.88 -7.55
C ASP A 167 -2.79 -7.80 -7.18
N SER A 168 -4.01 -7.46 -7.62
CA SER A 168 -5.22 -8.28 -7.37
C SER A 168 -5.07 -9.73 -7.84
N ILE A 169 -4.44 -9.96 -9.00
CA ILE A 169 -4.19 -11.32 -9.52
C ILE A 169 -3.20 -12.07 -8.63
N ASP A 170 -2.07 -11.44 -8.27
CA ASP A 170 -1.08 -12.07 -7.40
C ASP A 170 -1.62 -12.32 -5.99
N TRP A 171 -2.44 -11.41 -5.47
CA TRP A 171 -3.12 -11.59 -4.19
C TRP A 171 -4.12 -12.74 -4.24
N ALA A 172 -4.95 -12.84 -5.28
CA ALA A 172 -5.88 -13.95 -5.46
C ALA A 172 -5.13 -15.29 -5.50
N LEU A 173 -3.97 -15.34 -6.17
CA LEU A 173 -3.12 -16.52 -6.18
C LEU A 173 -2.54 -16.84 -4.79
N ALA A 174 -2.02 -15.83 -4.07
CA ALA A 174 -1.43 -16.03 -2.75
C ALA A 174 -2.46 -16.46 -1.71
N SER A 175 -3.61 -15.79 -1.67
CA SER A 175 -4.73 -16.07 -0.77
C SER A 175 -5.38 -17.42 -1.04
N SER A 176 -5.54 -17.83 -2.30
CA SER A 176 -6.07 -19.16 -2.64
C SER A 176 -5.09 -20.29 -2.35
N THR A 177 -3.79 -20.05 -2.54
CA THR A 177 -2.75 -21.03 -2.19
C THR A 177 -2.60 -21.16 -0.67
N ASN A 178 -2.78 -20.07 0.08
CA ASN A 178 -2.78 -20.02 1.55
C ASN A 178 -1.58 -20.75 2.18
N THR A 179 -0.37 -20.42 1.73
CA THR A 179 0.88 -20.95 2.30
C THR A 179 1.86 -19.84 2.62
N LEU A 180 2.78 -20.11 3.55
CA LEU A 180 3.86 -19.19 3.92
C LEU A 180 4.64 -18.69 2.69
N GLU A 181 5.00 -19.60 1.78
CA GLU A 181 5.79 -19.27 0.59
C GLU A 181 4.99 -18.44 -0.43
N ALA A 182 3.68 -18.66 -0.54
CA ALA A 182 2.83 -17.86 -1.41
C ALA A 182 2.71 -16.41 -0.91
N TYR A 183 2.50 -16.20 0.39
CA TYR A 183 2.46 -14.86 0.98
C TYR A 183 3.81 -14.14 0.89
N LYS A 184 4.93 -14.83 1.16
CA LYS A 184 6.29 -14.27 0.96
C LYS A 184 6.51 -13.81 -0.49
N SER A 185 6.10 -14.63 -1.46
CA SER A 185 6.23 -14.30 -2.89
C SER A 185 5.42 -13.06 -3.25
N TYR A 186 4.19 -12.93 -2.73
CA TYR A 186 3.36 -11.74 -2.91
C TYR A 186 4.03 -10.50 -2.31
N ILE A 187 4.42 -10.54 -1.03
CA ILE A 187 5.07 -9.42 -0.33
C ILE A 187 6.33 -8.95 -1.05
N ALA A 188 7.14 -9.88 -1.57
CA ALA A 188 8.36 -9.56 -2.30
C ALA A 188 8.10 -8.88 -3.66
N LYS A 189 7.00 -9.25 -4.35
CA LYS A 189 6.61 -8.66 -5.63
C LYS A 189 5.91 -7.31 -5.47
N HIS A 190 5.17 -7.14 -4.37
CA HIS A 190 4.32 -5.98 -4.10
C HIS A 190 4.66 -5.34 -2.76
N PRO A 191 5.87 -4.78 -2.55
CA PRO A 191 6.27 -4.23 -1.25
C PRO A 191 5.38 -3.06 -0.76
N ASN A 192 4.67 -2.40 -1.68
CA ASN A 192 3.67 -1.37 -1.40
C ASN A 192 2.30 -1.76 -1.96
N GLY A 193 2.01 -3.06 -2.03
CA GLY A 193 0.76 -3.60 -2.55
C GLY A 193 -0.43 -3.33 -1.64
N GLU A 194 -1.62 -3.43 -2.21
CA GLU A 194 -2.88 -3.15 -1.51
C GLU A 194 -3.20 -4.17 -0.41
N HIS A 195 -2.65 -5.39 -0.51
CA HIS A 195 -2.92 -6.48 0.44
C HIS A 195 -1.72 -6.85 1.31
N ILE A 196 -0.78 -5.92 1.53
CA ILE A 196 0.42 -6.19 2.34
C ILE A 196 0.08 -6.55 3.79
N ASP A 197 -0.89 -5.85 4.40
CA ASP A 197 -1.28 -6.08 5.79
C ASP A 197 -1.99 -7.44 5.95
N GLU A 198 -2.89 -7.78 5.03
CA GLU A 198 -3.54 -9.09 4.98
C GLU A 198 -2.55 -10.21 4.69
N ALA A 199 -1.59 -10.01 3.78
CA ALA A 199 -0.55 -10.98 3.48
C ALA A 199 0.32 -11.26 4.70
N ASN A 200 0.76 -10.23 5.43
CA ASN A 200 1.54 -10.38 6.65
C ASN A 200 0.74 -11.10 7.75
N THR A 201 -0.52 -10.73 7.93
CA THR A 201 -1.40 -11.35 8.94
C THR A 201 -1.62 -12.85 8.65
N ASN A 202 -1.91 -13.19 7.40
CA ASN A 202 -2.12 -14.59 6.99
C ASN A 202 -0.80 -15.37 7.03
N MET A 203 0.32 -14.75 6.61
CA MET A 203 1.65 -15.35 6.70
C MET A 203 2.00 -15.71 8.15
N ASN A 204 1.79 -14.80 9.10
CA ASN A 204 2.06 -15.05 10.53
C ASN A 204 1.14 -16.15 11.09
N THR A 205 -0.12 -16.15 10.67
CA THR A 205 -1.09 -17.20 11.02
C THR A 205 -0.63 -18.58 10.53
N GLU A 206 -0.19 -18.70 9.29
CA GLU A 206 0.32 -19.96 8.73
C GLU A 206 1.68 -20.36 9.33
N LYS A 207 2.53 -19.37 9.61
CA LYS A 207 3.81 -19.57 10.32
C LYS A 207 3.56 -20.18 11.69
N ALA A 208 2.58 -19.69 12.46
CA ALA A 208 2.24 -20.21 13.78
C ALA A 208 1.66 -21.64 13.76
N LYS A 209 0.99 -22.04 12.68
CA LYS A 209 0.46 -23.41 12.52
C LYS A 209 1.52 -24.44 12.15
N THR A 210 2.63 -24.00 11.55
CA THR A 210 3.63 -24.91 10.96
C THR A 210 4.87 -25.00 11.85
N ILE A 211 5.19 -26.21 12.32
CA ILE A 211 6.46 -26.50 13.02
C ILE A 211 7.50 -26.93 11.99
N THR A 212 8.59 -26.19 11.91
CA THR A 212 9.70 -26.48 10.99
C THR A 212 10.59 -27.62 11.54
N PRO A 213 11.36 -28.30 10.67
CA PRO A 213 12.33 -29.31 11.13
C PRO A 213 13.36 -28.76 12.12
N LYS A 214 13.85 -27.54 11.90
CA LYS A 214 14.80 -26.85 12.78
C LYS A 214 14.21 -26.60 14.17
N GLU A 215 12.96 -26.15 14.24
CA GLU A 215 12.25 -25.99 15.52
C GLU A 215 12.07 -27.33 16.24
N LYS A 216 11.70 -28.39 15.50
CA LYS A 216 11.57 -29.74 16.07
C LYS A 216 12.90 -30.26 16.64
N GLU A 217 14.00 -30.03 15.92
CA GLU A 217 15.35 -30.38 16.38
C GLU A 217 15.72 -29.61 17.65
N MET A 218 15.57 -28.28 17.65
CA MET A 218 15.83 -27.43 18.81
C MET A 218 15.05 -27.92 20.04
N ILE A 219 13.75 -28.15 19.91
CA ILE A 219 12.91 -28.66 21.01
C ILE A 219 13.40 -30.02 21.51
N GLY A 220 13.81 -30.91 20.60
CA GLY A 220 14.42 -32.19 20.97
C GLY A 220 15.72 -32.02 21.76
N LEU A 221 16.56 -31.05 21.40
CA LEU A 221 17.81 -30.73 22.10
C LEU A 221 17.55 -30.22 23.52
N VAL A 222 16.59 -29.31 23.70
CA VAL A 222 16.21 -28.78 25.02
C VAL A 222 15.90 -29.91 26.00
N PHE A 223 14.99 -30.81 25.63
CA PHE A 223 14.62 -31.92 26.52
C PHE A 223 15.71 -32.98 26.68
N ARG A 224 16.49 -33.23 25.62
CA ARG A 224 17.64 -34.15 25.72
C ARG A 224 18.66 -33.62 26.74
N ASN A 225 18.99 -32.33 26.67
CA ASN A 225 19.93 -31.71 27.60
C ASN A 225 19.37 -31.74 29.04
N PHE A 226 18.10 -31.38 29.24
CA PHE A 226 17.44 -31.48 30.56
C PHE A 226 17.57 -32.88 31.17
N PHE A 227 17.27 -33.94 30.41
CA PHE A 227 17.38 -35.31 30.91
C PHE A 227 18.82 -35.79 31.07
N GLN A 228 19.74 -35.37 30.22
CA GLN A 228 21.16 -35.67 30.36
C GLN A 228 21.72 -35.07 31.65
N SER A 229 21.35 -33.84 32.00
CA SER A 229 21.74 -33.22 33.26
C SER A 229 21.20 -33.99 34.47
N ILE A 230 19.97 -34.50 34.41
CA ILE A 230 19.42 -35.39 35.45
C ILE A 230 20.24 -36.69 35.54
N ASN A 231 20.53 -37.33 34.41
CA ASN A 231 21.30 -38.58 34.38
C ASN A 231 22.73 -38.39 34.94
N ALA A 232 23.35 -37.25 34.67
CA ALA A 232 24.69 -36.90 35.14
C ALA A 232 24.73 -36.33 36.56
N ARG A 233 23.57 -36.04 37.16
CA ARG A 233 23.44 -35.28 38.42
C ARG A 233 24.12 -33.90 38.33
N ASP A 234 24.12 -33.30 37.14
CA ASP A 234 24.74 -32.00 36.88
C ASP A 234 23.73 -30.88 37.16
N GLU A 235 23.84 -30.28 38.34
CA GLU A 235 22.97 -29.19 38.78
C GLU A 235 23.08 -27.96 37.88
N GLU A 236 24.29 -27.58 37.48
CA GLU A 236 24.53 -26.37 36.70
C GLU A 236 23.92 -26.51 35.30
N ALA A 237 24.21 -27.62 34.63
CA ALA A 237 23.62 -27.91 33.32
C ALA A 237 22.09 -28.05 33.41
N LEU A 238 21.55 -28.64 34.49
CA LEU A 238 20.11 -28.74 34.70
C LEU A 238 19.48 -27.35 34.84
N LEU A 239 20.04 -26.47 35.67
CA LEU A 239 19.54 -25.11 35.86
C LEU A 239 19.67 -24.24 34.62
N SER A 240 20.62 -24.53 33.73
CA SER A 240 20.74 -23.87 32.44
C SER A 240 19.62 -24.24 31.46
N SER A 241 18.92 -25.35 31.66
CA SER A 241 17.85 -25.81 30.74
C SER A 241 16.45 -25.29 31.07
N VAL A 242 16.31 -24.62 32.23
CA VAL A 242 15.04 -24.08 32.73
C VAL A 242 15.10 -22.56 32.83
N SER A 243 13.94 -21.92 32.78
CA SER A 243 13.82 -20.49 33.07
C SER A 243 14.08 -20.21 34.55
N ASP A 244 14.49 -18.98 34.88
CA ASP A 244 14.61 -18.52 36.27
C ASP A 244 13.28 -18.63 37.02
N TYR A 245 12.17 -18.42 36.30
CA TYR A 245 10.81 -18.53 36.80
C TYR A 245 9.95 -19.37 35.85
N MET A 246 9.34 -20.42 36.38
CA MET A 246 8.42 -21.31 35.66
C MET A 246 7.00 -21.13 36.20
N THR A 247 6.00 -21.11 35.32
CA THR A 247 4.61 -21.00 35.76
C THR A 247 4.20 -22.27 36.52
N THR A 248 4.63 -23.45 36.04
CA THR A 248 4.48 -24.74 36.72
C THR A 248 5.68 -25.67 36.53
N PHE A 249 6.11 -26.32 37.61
CA PHE A 249 7.08 -27.41 37.57
C PHE A 249 6.60 -28.54 38.49
N LEU A 250 6.32 -29.71 37.91
CA LEU A 250 5.85 -30.91 38.63
C LEU A 250 4.67 -30.62 39.57
N SER A 251 3.65 -29.96 39.04
CA SER A 251 2.45 -29.50 39.76
C SER A 251 2.66 -28.38 40.78
N LYS A 252 3.89 -27.92 41.02
CA LYS A 252 4.15 -26.71 41.82
C LYS A 252 4.03 -25.47 40.93
N THR A 253 3.18 -24.53 41.33
CA THR A 253 3.05 -23.22 40.66
C THR A 253 4.16 -22.26 41.11
N GLY A 254 4.60 -21.37 40.21
CA GLY A 254 5.61 -20.35 40.51
C GLY A 254 6.95 -20.95 40.96
N ALA A 255 7.37 -22.02 40.30
CA ALA A 255 8.59 -22.75 40.65
C ALA A 255 9.83 -22.01 40.14
N GLY A 256 10.92 -22.10 40.90
CA GLY A 256 12.22 -21.53 40.54
C GLY A 256 13.34 -22.57 40.55
N LYS A 257 14.57 -22.12 40.34
CA LYS A 257 15.76 -22.98 40.30
C LYS A 257 15.93 -23.88 41.52
N SER A 258 15.62 -23.40 42.73
CA SER A 258 15.69 -24.20 43.96
C SER A 258 14.76 -25.42 43.95
N ASP A 259 13.60 -25.32 43.29
CA ASP A 259 12.64 -26.42 43.19
C ASP A 259 13.13 -27.51 42.24
N VAL A 260 13.84 -27.12 41.20
CA VAL A 260 14.47 -28.04 40.24
C VAL A 260 15.59 -28.84 40.91
N ILE A 261 16.43 -28.18 41.71
CA ILE A 261 17.46 -28.86 42.51
C ILE A 261 16.83 -29.79 43.55
N ALA A 262 15.80 -29.33 44.26
CA ALA A 262 15.09 -30.17 45.22
C ALA A 262 14.48 -31.43 44.56
N PHE A 263 13.99 -31.30 43.32
CA PHE A 263 13.53 -32.44 42.53
C PHE A 263 14.67 -33.41 42.18
N LEU A 264 15.81 -32.92 41.69
CA LEU A 264 16.95 -33.76 41.35
C LEU A 264 17.42 -34.57 42.58
N ASN A 265 17.57 -33.90 43.72
CA ASN A 265 17.97 -34.54 44.97
C ASN A 265 16.94 -35.56 45.48
N LYS A 266 15.65 -35.33 45.20
CA LYS A 266 14.58 -36.27 45.55
C LYS A 266 14.55 -37.51 44.64
N LEU A 267 15.01 -37.39 43.39
CA LEU A 267 15.08 -38.53 42.46
C LEU A 267 16.14 -39.54 42.87
N TYR A 268 17.33 -39.07 43.28
CA TYR A 268 18.45 -39.92 43.66
C TYR A 268 18.49 -40.17 45.17
N LYS A 269 17.83 -41.24 45.60
CA LYS A 269 17.95 -41.77 46.96
C LYS A 269 19.29 -42.50 47.14
N ASP A 270 19.67 -42.73 48.40
CA ASP A 270 20.97 -43.34 48.78
C ASP A 270 21.24 -44.70 48.10
N ASN A 271 20.18 -45.48 47.81
CA ASN A 271 20.30 -46.79 47.19
C ASN A 271 20.30 -46.77 45.65
N ILE A 272 20.26 -45.60 45.01
CA ILE A 272 20.22 -45.47 43.55
C ILE A 272 21.63 -45.19 43.01
N THR A 273 22.14 -46.11 42.20
CA THR A 273 23.45 -45.97 41.54
C THR A 273 23.34 -45.17 40.26
N SER A 274 22.42 -45.53 39.36
CA SER A 274 22.22 -44.86 38.08
C SER A 274 20.73 -44.62 37.79
N MET A 275 20.45 -43.56 37.05
CA MET A 275 19.13 -43.29 36.49
C MET A 275 19.29 -42.81 35.06
N HIS A 276 18.60 -43.48 34.15
CA HIS A 276 18.66 -43.21 32.73
C HIS A 276 17.31 -42.76 32.22
N TRP A 277 17.21 -41.45 31.97
CA TRP A 277 16.12 -40.82 31.24
C TRP A 277 16.46 -40.67 29.76
N ARG A 278 15.48 -40.97 28.92
CA ARG A 278 15.52 -40.70 27.47
C ARG A 278 14.17 -40.26 26.95
N THR A 279 14.17 -39.38 25.96
CA THR A 279 12.95 -39.03 25.21
C THR A 279 12.58 -40.19 24.28
N ASN A 280 11.29 -40.35 23.99
CA ASN A 280 10.78 -41.34 23.03
C ASN A 280 10.61 -40.78 21.61
N ASN A 281 11.06 -39.53 21.37
CA ASN A 281 10.97 -38.80 20.09
C ASN A 281 9.55 -38.69 19.48
N ASP A 282 8.50 -38.86 20.29
CA ASP A 282 7.09 -38.79 19.92
C ASP A 282 6.47 -37.40 20.17
N PHE A 283 7.26 -36.35 19.90
CA PHE A 283 6.88 -34.97 20.17
C PHE A 283 5.65 -34.52 19.37
N LYS A 284 4.66 -34.02 20.09
CA LYS A 284 3.56 -33.20 19.58
C LYS A 284 3.84 -31.76 19.99
N ILE A 285 4.07 -30.90 19.00
CA ILE A 285 4.50 -29.51 19.20
C ILE A 285 3.45 -28.60 18.58
N THR A 286 3.03 -27.60 19.33
CA THR A 286 2.33 -26.43 18.81
C THR A 286 3.13 -25.19 19.22
N LYS A 287 2.99 -24.09 18.48
CA LYS A 287 3.64 -22.83 18.83
C LYS A 287 2.67 -21.67 18.81
N ARG A 288 2.99 -20.64 19.57
CA ARG A 288 2.24 -19.39 19.67
C ARG A 288 3.23 -18.24 19.61
N GLU A 289 2.93 -17.24 18.79
CA GLU A 289 3.70 -16.00 18.76
C GLU A 289 3.43 -15.19 20.04
N ILE A 290 4.49 -14.77 20.72
CA ILE A 290 4.44 -13.99 21.97
C ILE A 290 5.14 -12.63 21.85
N GLY A 291 5.85 -12.41 20.75
CA GLY A 291 6.56 -11.18 20.39
C GLY A 291 6.90 -11.21 18.89
N THR A 292 7.49 -10.14 18.36
CA THR A 292 7.87 -10.08 16.94
C THR A 292 8.88 -11.17 16.62
N ASP A 293 8.47 -12.17 15.82
CA ASP A 293 9.29 -13.36 15.51
C ASP A 293 9.71 -14.21 16.72
N GLU A 294 9.05 -14.04 17.87
CA GLU A 294 9.30 -14.80 19.09
C GLU A 294 8.16 -15.78 19.38
N TYR A 295 8.49 -17.06 19.52
CA TYR A 295 7.52 -18.14 19.68
C TYR A 295 7.69 -18.90 21.00
N GLU A 296 6.58 -19.09 21.71
CA GLU A 296 6.46 -20.09 22.77
C GLU A 296 6.01 -21.42 22.15
N TYR A 297 6.64 -22.52 22.55
CA TYR A 297 6.32 -23.87 22.10
C TYR A 297 5.63 -24.65 23.22
N SER A 298 4.43 -25.17 22.96
CA SER A 298 3.79 -26.16 23.82
C SER A 298 4.13 -27.55 23.31
N VAL A 299 4.72 -28.37 24.17
CA VAL A 299 5.30 -29.66 23.82
C VAL A 299 4.72 -30.76 24.67
N ASP A 300 4.31 -31.82 24.01
CA ASP A 300 3.68 -32.97 24.64
C ASP A 300 4.34 -34.23 24.04
N PHE A 301 4.97 -35.05 24.89
CA PHE A 301 5.75 -36.22 24.48
C PHE A 301 5.81 -37.29 25.57
N SER A 302 6.51 -38.40 25.33
CA SER A 302 6.85 -39.38 26.36
C SER A 302 8.35 -39.53 26.58
N ALA A 303 8.70 -39.84 27.82
CA ALA A 303 10.06 -40.19 28.22
C ALA A 303 10.05 -41.53 28.96
N LEU A 304 11.19 -42.18 28.93
CA LEU A 304 11.41 -43.49 29.52
C LEU A 304 12.50 -43.36 30.58
N GLN A 305 12.26 -43.96 31.74
CA GLN A 305 13.15 -43.96 32.89
C GLN A 305 13.53 -45.39 33.22
N LYS A 306 14.82 -45.66 33.37
CA LYS A 306 15.33 -46.89 33.98
C LYS A 306 16.19 -46.53 35.19
N VAL A 307 15.97 -47.22 36.31
CA VAL A 307 16.68 -47.01 37.58
C VAL A 307 17.48 -48.26 37.90
N GLU A 308 18.72 -48.08 38.33
CA GLU A 308 19.59 -49.15 38.82
C GLU A 308 19.96 -48.86 40.27
N TYR A 309 19.98 -49.93 41.07
CA TYR A 309 20.20 -49.88 42.51
C TYR A 309 21.60 -50.39 42.88
N ASP A 310 22.01 -50.13 44.12
CA ASP A 310 23.31 -50.56 44.67
C ASP A 310 23.42 -52.09 44.87
N ASP A 311 22.29 -52.78 45.01
CA ASP A 311 22.20 -54.24 45.04
C ASP A 311 22.32 -54.90 43.65
N GLY A 312 22.52 -54.11 42.60
CA GLY A 312 22.64 -54.56 41.21
C GLY A 312 21.31 -54.88 40.52
N THR A 313 20.18 -54.67 41.17
CA THR A 313 18.86 -54.79 40.55
C THR A 313 18.50 -53.54 39.74
N SER A 314 17.53 -53.68 38.82
CA SER A 314 17.03 -52.57 38.04
C SER A 314 15.52 -52.64 37.88
N ASP A 315 14.87 -51.47 37.90
CA ASP A 315 13.45 -51.38 37.59
C ASP A 315 13.16 -51.72 36.12
N LYS A 316 11.92 -52.18 35.88
CA LYS A 316 11.37 -52.13 34.52
C LYS A 316 11.33 -50.68 34.04
N GLU A 317 11.56 -50.48 32.74
CA GLU A 317 11.51 -49.16 32.13
C GLU A 317 10.13 -48.53 32.39
N THR A 318 10.11 -47.41 33.09
CA THR A 318 8.89 -46.70 33.44
C THR A 318 8.65 -45.60 32.42
N LYS A 319 7.44 -45.57 31.85
CA LYS A 319 7.03 -44.54 30.90
C LYS A 319 6.38 -43.35 31.59
N TYR A 320 6.77 -42.16 31.18
CA TYR A 320 6.21 -40.89 31.64
C TYR A 320 5.61 -40.13 30.47
N ARG A 321 4.47 -39.51 30.73
CA ARG A 321 3.85 -38.53 29.85
C ARG A 321 4.25 -37.14 30.30
N ILE A 322 4.81 -36.34 29.40
CA ILE A 322 5.30 -34.99 29.70
C ILE A 322 4.51 -33.98 28.90
N LYS A 323 4.11 -32.91 29.58
CA LYS A 323 3.60 -31.67 29.00
C LYS A 323 4.46 -30.53 29.48
N ALA A 324 4.98 -29.75 28.55
CA ALA A 324 5.93 -28.70 28.85
C ALA A 324 5.72 -27.50 27.92
N LYS A 325 6.31 -26.37 28.31
CA LYS A 325 6.47 -25.21 27.44
C LYS A 325 7.93 -24.81 27.37
N VAL A 326 8.33 -24.35 26.19
CA VAL A 326 9.67 -23.85 25.88
C VAL A 326 9.54 -22.43 25.35
N SER A 327 10.30 -21.50 25.91
CA SER A 327 10.37 -20.11 25.50
C SER A 327 11.31 -19.88 24.31
N PRO A 328 11.29 -18.70 23.66
CA PRO A 328 12.16 -18.37 22.53
C PRO A 328 13.66 -18.47 22.84
N ASP A 329 14.06 -18.31 24.12
CA ASP A 329 15.42 -18.42 24.63
C ASP A 329 15.84 -19.88 24.94
N GLU A 330 15.08 -20.86 24.44
CA GLU A 330 15.34 -22.29 24.56
C GLU A 330 15.30 -22.81 26.01
N LYS A 331 14.52 -22.16 26.88
CA LYS A 331 14.34 -22.55 28.28
C LYS A 331 12.99 -23.20 28.52
N ILE A 332 12.97 -24.18 29.43
CA ILE A 332 11.73 -24.77 29.92
C ILE A 332 11.05 -23.78 30.88
N THR A 333 9.83 -23.37 30.54
CA THR A 333 8.99 -22.44 31.34
C THR A 333 7.82 -23.14 32.03
N GLU A 334 7.44 -24.32 31.54
CA GLU A 334 6.50 -25.24 32.18
C GLU A 334 7.01 -26.66 32.00
N LEU A 335 6.92 -27.49 33.04
CA LEU A 335 7.14 -28.94 32.90
C LEU A 335 6.31 -29.70 33.91
N ASN A 336 5.40 -30.52 33.41
CA ASN A 336 4.63 -31.46 34.19
C ASN A 336 4.81 -32.86 33.62
N MET A 337 4.98 -33.84 34.50
CA MET A 337 5.10 -35.24 34.12
C MET A 337 4.17 -36.12 34.95
N VAL A 338 3.64 -37.16 34.31
CA VAL A 338 2.78 -38.15 34.95
C VAL A 338 3.27 -39.54 34.56
N LYS A 339 3.45 -40.43 35.53
CA LYS A 339 3.76 -41.83 35.27
C LYS A 339 2.59 -42.50 34.55
N VAL A 340 2.87 -43.18 33.45
CA VAL A 340 1.88 -43.98 32.73
C VAL A 340 1.74 -45.31 33.47
N ILE A 341 0.52 -45.64 33.88
CA ILE A 341 0.20 -46.95 34.45
C ILE A 341 -0.15 -47.85 33.28
N GLU A 342 0.66 -48.88 33.04
CA GLU A 342 0.44 -49.91 32.02
C GLU A 342 -0.27 -51.12 32.60
#